data_AF-A0A2E8K2K9-F1
#
_entry.id   AF-A0A2E8K2K9-F1
#
_cell.length_a   1.000
_cell.length_b   1.000
_cell.length_c   1.000
_cell.angle_alpha   90.00
_cell.angle_beta   90.00
_cell.angle_gamma   90.00
#
_symmetry.space_group_name_H-M   'P 1'
#
loop_
_entity.id
_entity.type
_entity.pdbx_description
1 polymer ?
#
loop_
_entity_poly.entity_id
_entity_poly.type
_entity_poly.pdbx_seq_one_letter_code
_entity_poly.pdbx_strand_id
1 'polypeptide(L)'
;MAKGKMKRVANLDPQKWENESYLFVKVEGSWSAQAEEYLLLTDHEVTEASDRASKNTEDVPDLKRGVFTRVDNRDKHAAADDYYIAFQVRDADGNDVDLMFTEEAMDRIRKRVEANAEDVEANKTGWLADLFD
;
A
#
# COMPACT_ATOMS: atom_id res chain seq x y z
N MET A 1 -11.64 -0.25 13.11
CA MET A 1 -10.20 -0.22 12.76
C MET A 1 -10.03 0.70 11.55
N ALA A 2 -9.13 1.70 11.61
CA ALA A 2 -8.95 2.69 10.53
C ALA A 2 -8.08 2.11 9.39
N LYS A 3 -8.74 1.61 8.34
CA LYS A 3 -8.09 1.13 7.11
C LYS A 3 -7.51 2.31 6.33
N GLY A 4 -6.38 2.08 5.66
CA GLY A 4 -5.72 3.09 4.82
C GLY A 4 -4.91 4.15 5.57
N LYS A 5 -4.76 4.10 6.90
CA LYS A 5 -3.75 4.94 7.58
C LYS A 5 -2.35 4.42 7.20
N MET A 6 -1.39 5.33 7.06
CA MET A 6 0.02 5.01 6.82
C MET A 6 0.86 5.43 8.03
N LYS A 7 1.83 4.61 8.42
CA LYS A 7 2.77 4.91 9.52
C LYS A 7 4.17 4.46 9.15
N ARG A 8 5.18 5.28 9.47
CA ARG A 8 6.57 4.86 9.35
C ARG A 8 6.93 3.92 10.50
N VAL A 9 7.53 2.79 10.15
CA VAL A 9 7.97 1.74 11.09
C VAL A 9 9.44 1.41 10.80
N ALA A 10 10.21 1.13 11.85
CA ALA A 10 11.59 0.69 11.68
C ALA A 10 11.61 -0.71 11.04
N ASN A 11 12.57 -0.95 10.15
CA ASN A 11 12.90 -2.29 9.71
C ASN A 11 13.71 -2.97 10.83
N LEU A 12 13.21 -4.07 11.40
CA LEU A 12 13.91 -4.75 12.51
C LEU A 12 15.06 -5.64 12.01
N ASP A 13 15.08 -5.96 10.71
CA ASP A 13 16.16 -6.70 10.04
C ASP A 13 16.70 -5.94 8.81
N PRO A 14 17.45 -4.84 9.01
CA PRO A 14 18.06 -4.08 7.92
C PRO A 14 19.17 -4.86 7.18
N GLN A 15 19.57 -6.05 7.64
CA GLN A 15 20.55 -6.87 6.94
C GLN A 15 19.95 -7.63 5.75
N LYS A 16 18.63 -7.88 5.75
CA LYS A 16 17.94 -8.53 4.63
C LYS A 16 17.48 -7.58 3.53
N TRP A 17 17.36 -6.29 3.84
CA TRP A 17 16.84 -5.28 2.91
C TRP A 17 17.48 -3.91 3.17
N GLU A 18 17.82 -3.19 2.11
CA GLU A 18 18.58 -1.92 2.18
C GLU A 18 17.85 -0.75 2.86
N ASN A 19 16.56 -0.91 3.23
CA ASN A 19 15.76 0.16 3.81
C ASN A 19 15.81 0.15 5.35
N GLU A 20 16.12 1.29 5.95
CA GLU A 20 16.11 1.48 7.42
C GLU A 20 14.69 1.53 8.00
N SER A 21 13.69 1.88 7.18
CA SER A 21 12.29 1.98 7.59
C SER A 21 11.34 1.69 6.43
N TYR A 22 10.10 1.35 6.77
CA TYR A 22 9.01 1.17 5.84
C TYR A 22 7.80 2.01 6.23
N LEU A 23 6.93 2.27 5.26
CA LEU A 23 5.59 2.79 5.45
C LEU A 23 4.65 1.60 5.57
N PHE A 24 4.23 1.33 6.80
CA PHE A 24 3.28 0.28 7.13
C PHE A 24 1.85 0.75 6.87
N VAL A 25 1.10 -0.03 6.11
CA VAL A 25 -0.28 0.26 5.74
C VAL A 25 -1.15 -0.97 5.95
N LYS A 26 -2.32 -0.78 6.55
CA LYS A 26 -3.36 -1.81 6.66
C LYS A 26 -4.46 -1.56 5.64
N VAL A 27 -4.76 -2.56 4.82
CA VAL A 27 -5.77 -2.50 3.74
C VAL A 27 -6.72 -3.70 3.79
N GLU A 28 -7.85 -3.60 3.10
CA GLU A 28 -8.72 -4.72 2.77
C GLU A 28 -8.06 -5.54 1.66
N GLY A 29 -7.84 -6.82 1.94
CA GLY A 29 -7.24 -7.75 1.01
C GLY A 29 -8.08 -7.89 -0.26
N SER A 30 -7.41 -8.18 -1.36
CA SER A 30 -8.06 -8.26 -2.66
C SER A 30 -9.13 -9.38 -2.65
N TRP A 31 -10.32 -9.08 -3.17
CA TRP A 31 -11.38 -10.06 -3.50
C TRP A 31 -12.15 -10.70 -2.33
N SER A 32 -11.86 -10.32 -1.09
CA SER A 32 -12.69 -10.68 0.07
C SER A 32 -12.77 -9.51 1.05
N ALA A 33 -13.97 -8.95 1.24
CA ALA A 33 -14.25 -7.85 2.17
C ALA A 33 -13.91 -8.17 3.65
N GLN A 34 -13.49 -9.42 3.93
CA GLN A 34 -13.16 -9.90 5.27
C GLN A 34 -11.66 -10.19 5.47
N ALA A 35 -10.85 -10.20 4.40
CA ALA A 35 -9.41 -10.40 4.53
C ALA A 35 -8.72 -9.06 4.81
N GLU A 36 -7.84 -9.03 5.80
CA GLU A 36 -6.96 -7.89 6.04
C GLU A 36 -5.60 -8.18 5.41
N GLU A 37 -5.06 -7.20 4.69
CA GLU A 37 -3.72 -7.27 4.12
C GLU A 37 -2.87 -6.14 4.70
N TYR A 38 -1.60 -6.42 4.90
CA TYR A 38 -0.63 -5.49 5.46
C TYR A 38 0.45 -5.24 4.41
N LEU A 39 0.84 -3.99 4.22
CA LEU A 39 1.83 -3.59 3.24
C LEU A 39 3.01 -2.93 3.95
N LEU A 40 4.21 -3.25 3.49
CA LEU A 40 5.46 -2.56 3.84
C LEU A 40 5.96 -1.83 2.59
N LEU A 41 5.57 -0.55 2.46
CA LEU A 41 5.91 0.27 1.31
C LEU A 41 7.21 1.04 1.56
N THR A 42 7.99 1.25 0.51
CA THR A 42 9.09 2.22 0.52
C THR A 42 8.60 3.61 0.10
N ASP A 43 9.36 4.65 0.44
CA ASP A 43 9.07 6.01 -0.02
C ASP A 43 9.06 6.12 -1.57
N HIS A 44 9.96 5.38 -2.22
CA HIS A 44 10.03 5.32 -3.68
C HIS A 44 8.76 4.71 -4.28
N GLU A 45 8.28 3.58 -3.76
CA GLU A 45 7.06 2.94 -4.24
C GLU A 45 5.81 3.80 -4.02
N VAL A 46 5.72 4.52 -2.89
CA VAL A 46 4.63 5.46 -2.64
C VAL A 46 4.66 6.61 -3.63
N THR A 47 5.84 7.18 -3.89
CA THR A 47 6.01 8.27 -4.86
C THR A 47 5.63 7.80 -6.26
N GLU A 48 6.15 6.66 -6.70
CA GLU A 48 5.85 6.11 -8.03
C GLU A 48 4.35 5.79 -8.20
N ALA A 49 3.72 5.22 -7.18
CA ALA A 49 2.31 4.89 -7.19
C ALA A 49 1.41 6.13 -7.18
N SER A 50 1.81 7.18 -6.44
CA SER A 50 1.09 8.47 -6.41
C SER A 50 1.27 9.25 -7.72
N ASP A 51 2.47 9.27 -8.28
CA ASP A 51 2.74 9.84 -9.61
C ASP A 51 1.92 9.12 -10.68
N ARG A 52 1.79 7.79 -10.59
CA ARG A 52 0.93 7.03 -11.49
C ARG A 52 -0.54 7.40 -11.32
N ALA A 53 -1.04 7.47 -10.09
CA ALA A 53 -2.43 7.88 -9.84
C ALA A 53 -2.73 9.29 -10.38
N SER A 54 -1.83 10.25 -10.15
CA SER A 54 -1.99 11.63 -10.64
C SER A 54 -1.96 11.76 -12.17
N LYS A 55 -1.23 10.88 -12.86
CA LYS A 55 -1.24 10.81 -14.33
C LYS A 55 -2.49 10.16 -14.92
N ASN A 56 -3.19 9.33 -14.14
CA ASN A 56 -4.36 8.56 -14.59
C ASN A 56 -5.65 9.01 -13.86
N THR A 57 -5.77 10.29 -13.47
CA THR A 57 -6.86 10.80 -12.63
C THR A 57 -8.28 10.44 -13.09
N GLU A 58 -8.51 10.32 -14.40
CA GLU A 58 -9.81 9.91 -14.97
C GLU A 58 -10.17 8.44 -14.68
N ASP A 59 -9.18 7.62 -14.33
CA ASP A 59 -9.31 6.20 -13.99
C ASP A 59 -9.31 5.97 -12.46
N VAL A 60 -9.14 7.02 -11.65
CA VAL A 60 -9.12 6.97 -10.17
C VAL A 60 -10.39 7.53 -9.49
N PRO A 61 -11.60 7.63 -10.09
CA PRO A 61 -12.71 8.25 -9.40
C PRO A 61 -13.18 7.38 -8.21
N ASP A 62 -13.26 8.01 -7.03
CA ASP A 62 -13.87 7.48 -5.81
C ASP A 62 -13.16 6.29 -5.13
N LEU A 63 -11.82 6.30 -5.11
CA LEU A 63 -11.07 5.34 -4.30
C LEU A 63 -11.45 5.42 -2.83
N LYS A 64 -11.67 4.25 -2.22
CA LYS A 64 -11.92 4.12 -0.79
C LYS A 64 -10.62 3.92 -0.03
N ARG A 65 -10.56 4.52 1.17
CA ARG A 65 -9.38 4.39 2.04
C ARG A 65 -9.12 2.94 2.43
N GLY A 66 -7.92 2.48 2.09
CA GLY A 66 -7.44 1.14 2.38
C GLY A 66 -8.30 0.04 1.77
N VAL A 67 -8.97 0.29 0.65
CA VAL A 67 -9.72 -0.75 -0.07
C VAL A 67 -9.13 -0.90 -1.46
N PHE A 68 -8.64 -2.08 -1.78
CA PHE A 68 -8.15 -2.37 -3.12
C PHE A 68 -9.26 -2.29 -4.15
N THR A 69 -9.01 -1.50 -5.18
CA THR A 69 -9.87 -1.28 -6.32
C THR A 69 -9.08 -1.64 -7.57
N ARG A 70 -9.62 -2.52 -8.40
CA ARG A 70 -9.07 -2.79 -9.72
C ARG A 70 -9.45 -1.66 -10.66
N VAL A 71 -8.46 -1.05 -11.30
CA VAL A 71 -8.63 0.02 -12.28
C VAL A 71 -8.11 -0.49 -13.61
N ASP A 72 -8.96 -0.59 -14.62
CA ASP A 72 -8.53 -1.05 -15.94
C ASP A 72 -7.65 -0.01 -16.62
N ASN A 73 -6.54 -0.44 -17.23
CA ASN A 73 -5.63 0.45 -17.93
C ASN A 73 -6.18 0.77 -19.33
N ARG A 74 -6.79 1.95 -19.48
CA ARG A 74 -7.45 2.35 -20.74
C ARG A 74 -6.47 2.73 -21.85
N ASP A 75 -5.25 3.11 -21.49
CA ASP A 75 -4.18 3.52 -22.42
C ASP A 75 -3.19 2.38 -22.71
N LYS A 76 -3.61 1.12 -22.54
CA LYS A 76 -2.70 -0.01 -22.71
C LYS A 76 -2.07 -0.06 -24.11
N HIS A 77 -0.74 -0.12 -24.14
CA HIS A 77 0.04 -0.48 -25.32
C HIS A 77 0.52 -1.93 -25.19
N ALA A 78 1.15 -2.49 -26.24
CA ALA A 78 1.47 -3.91 -26.31
C ALA A 78 2.32 -4.50 -25.15
N ALA A 79 2.92 -3.65 -24.32
CA ALA A 79 3.72 -4.02 -23.15
C ALA A 79 3.23 -3.39 -21.82
N ALA A 80 2.05 -2.77 -21.81
CA ALA A 80 1.49 -2.16 -20.60
C ALA A 80 0.61 -3.17 -19.84
N ASP A 81 0.53 -3.02 -18.51
CA ASP A 81 -0.36 -3.83 -17.67
C ASP A 81 -1.82 -3.68 -18.09
N ASP A 82 -2.60 -4.76 -17.98
CA ASP A 82 -4.03 -4.73 -18.31
C ASP A 82 -4.86 -3.95 -17.27
N TYR A 83 -4.38 -3.87 -16.04
CA TYR A 83 -5.03 -3.17 -14.93
C TYR A 83 -4.03 -2.76 -13.87
N TYR A 84 -4.47 -1.83 -13.01
CA TYR A 84 -3.77 -1.40 -11.82
C TYR A 84 -4.57 -1.76 -10.56
N ILE A 85 -3.85 -1.92 -9.45
CA ILE A 85 -4.40 -2.08 -8.10
C ILE A 85 -4.29 -0.72 -7.41
N ALA A 86 -5.42 -0.09 -7.18
CA ALA A 86 -5.49 1.27 -6.64
C ALA A 86 -6.22 1.33 -5.30
N PHE A 87 -5.76 2.21 -4.41
CA PHE A 87 -6.41 2.47 -3.12
C PHE A 87 -5.97 3.81 -2.57
N GLN A 88 -6.82 4.41 -1.72
CA GLN A 88 -6.47 5.65 -1.04
C GLN A 88 -5.83 5.35 0.32
N VAL A 89 -4.84 6.15 0.71
CA VAL A 89 -4.23 6.12 2.04
C VAL A 89 -4.27 7.51 2.66
N ARG A 90 -4.05 7.57 3.97
CA ARG A 90 -3.85 8.80 4.72
C ARG A 90 -2.43 8.85 5.23
N ASP A 91 -1.70 9.89 4.85
CA ASP A 91 -0.33 10.13 5.28
C ASP A 91 -0.26 10.60 6.75
N ALA A 92 0.95 10.87 7.24
CA ALA A 92 1.17 11.32 8.61
C ALA A 92 0.66 12.74 8.88
N ASP A 93 0.56 13.57 7.84
CA ASP A 93 0.07 14.95 7.90
C ASP A 93 -1.47 15.01 7.81
N GLY A 94 -2.11 13.87 7.58
CA GLY A 94 -3.56 13.73 7.49
C GLY A 94 -4.14 13.95 6.09
N ASN A 95 -3.28 14.08 5.07
CA ASN A 95 -3.69 14.20 3.68
C ASN A 95 -4.08 12.83 3.13
N ASP A 96 -5.10 12.82 2.28
CA ASP A 96 -5.46 11.62 1.53
C ASP A 96 -4.63 11.56 0.24
N VAL A 97 -3.99 10.42 0.01
CA VAL A 97 -3.11 10.16 -1.13
C VAL A 97 -3.65 8.95 -1.87
N ASP A 98 -3.89 9.10 -3.16
CA ASP A 98 -4.28 7.99 -4.02
C ASP A 98 -3.03 7.27 -4.52
N LEU A 99 -3.01 5.94 -4.38
CA LEU A 99 -1.92 5.09 -4.82
C LEU A 99 -2.41 4.13 -5.90
N MET A 100 -1.61 3.96 -6.94
CA MET A 100 -1.87 3.04 -8.04
C MET A 100 -0.65 2.17 -8.33
N PHE A 101 -0.78 0.86 -8.10
CA PHE A 101 0.30 -0.12 -8.27
C PHE A 101 0.04 -1.03 -9.45
N THR A 102 1.12 -1.48 -10.08
CA THR A 102 1.07 -2.63 -11.00
C THR A 102 0.97 -3.93 -10.22
N GLU A 103 0.55 -5.01 -10.88
CA GLU A 103 0.52 -6.35 -10.26
C GLU A 103 1.92 -6.78 -9.82
N GLU A 104 2.93 -6.53 -10.66
CA GLU A 104 4.33 -6.83 -10.33
C GLU A 104 4.81 -6.08 -9.08
N ALA A 105 4.46 -4.79 -8.95
CA ALA A 105 4.82 -4.00 -7.77
C ALA A 105 4.16 -4.57 -6.50
N MET A 106 2.88 -4.92 -6.58
CA MET A 106 2.17 -5.55 -5.46
C MET A 106 2.77 -6.90 -5.07
N ASP A 107 3.19 -7.72 -6.03
CA ASP A 107 3.85 -8.99 -5.75
C ASP A 107 5.21 -8.81 -5.06
N ARG A 108 5.99 -7.79 -5.45
CA ARG A 108 7.23 -7.45 -4.74
C ARG A 108 6.97 -7.01 -3.30
N ILE A 109 5.94 -6.19 -3.07
CA ILE A 109 5.53 -5.75 -1.73
C ILE A 109 5.08 -6.95 -0.89
N ARG A 110 4.26 -7.85 -1.43
CA ARG A 110 3.80 -9.06 -0.72
C ARG A 110 4.95 -9.98 -0.35
N LYS A 111 5.88 -10.25 -1.27
CA LYS A 111 7.10 -11.02 -0.97
C LYS A 111 7.92 -10.39 0.14
N ARG A 112 7.99 -9.05 0.18
CA ARG A 112 8.64 -8.32 1.27
C ARG A 112 7.90 -8.50 2.60
N VAL A 113 6.58 -8.38 2.61
CA VAL A 113 5.75 -8.61 3.80
C VAL A 113 5.93 -10.02 4.34
N GLU A 114 5.96 -11.03 3.47
CA GLU A 114 6.25 -12.42 3.84
C GLU A 114 7.66 -12.59 4.42
N ALA A 115 8.67 -11.97 3.80
CA ALA A 115 10.05 -12.02 4.27
C ALA A 115 10.29 -11.26 5.59
N ASN A 116 9.43 -10.30 5.92
CA ASN A 116 9.50 -9.47 7.13
C ASN A 116 8.26 -9.70 8.03
N ALA A 117 7.81 -10.94 8.14
CA ALA A 117 6.61 -11.28 8.93
C ALA A 117 6.74 -10.83 10.40
N GLU A 118 7.94 -10.88 10.98
CA GLU A 118 8.20 -10.43 12.36
C GLU A 118 7.95 -8.92 12.53
N ASP A 119 8.40 -8.09 11.59
CA ASP A 119 8.14 -6.64 11.56
C ASP A 119 6.64 -6.36 11.47
N VAL A 120 5.95 -7.13 10.64
CA VAL A 120 4.50 -7.01 10.45
C VAL A 120 3.76 -7.33 11.75
N GLU A 121 4.09 -8.42 12.44
CA GLU A 121 3.49 -8.77 13.74
C GLU A 121 3.79 -7.74 14.83
N ALA A 122 5.04 -7.25 14.92
CA ALA A 122 5.42 -6.23 15.88
C ALA A 122 4.59 -4.95 15.69
N ASN A 123 4.33 -4.56 14.45
CA ASN A 123 3.59 -3.34 14.11
C ASN A 123 2.07 -3.51 14.13
N LYS A 124 1.52 -4.73 13.98
CA LYS A 124 0.09 -5.02 14.20
C LYS A 124 -0.34 -4.63 15.62
N THR A 125 0.49 -4.95 16.61
CA THR A 125 0.18 -4.75 18.03
C THR A 125 0.22 -3.26 18.41
N GLY A 126 1.20 -2.51 17.89
CA GLY A 126 1.27 -1.05 18.08
C GLY A 126 0.14 -0.28 17.39
N TRP A 127 -0.43 -0.82 16.31
CA TRP A 127 -1.56 -0.23 15.59
C TRP A 127 -2.88 -0.28 16.38
N LEU A 128 -3.05 -1.29 17.23
CA LEU A 128 -4.21 -1.39 18.12
C LEU A 128 -4.16 -0.35 19.23
N ALA A 129 -2.97 0.03 19.70
CA ALA A 129 -2.80 1.08 20.71
C ALA A 129 -3.16 2.47 20.17
N ASP A 130 -2.75 2.80 18.94
CA ASP A 130 -3.07 4.07 18.24
C ASP A 130 -4.57 4.21 17.86
N LEU A 131 -5.42 3.21 18.14
CA LEU A 131 -6.87 3.22 17.90
C LEU A 131 -7.70 3.61 19.13
N PHE A 132 -7.07 3.65 20.31
CA PHE A 132 -7.71 3.98 21.59
C PHE A 132 -7.25 5.31 22.20
N ASP A 133 -6.36 6.03 21.50
CA ASP A 133 -5.96 7.42 21.77
C ASP A 133 -6.59 8.34 20.70
#